data_AF-A0A847AAP0-F1
#
_entry.id   AF-A0A847AAP0-F1
#
_cell.length_a   1.000
_cell.length_b   1.000
_cell.length_c   1.000
_cell.angle_alpha   90.00
_cell.angle_beta   90.00
_cell.angle_gamma   90.00
#
_symmetry.space_group_name_H-M   'P 1'
#
loop_
_entity.id
_entity.type
_entity.pdbx_description
1 polymer ?
#
loop_
_entity_poly.entity_id
_entity_poly.type
_entity_poly.pdbx_seq_one_letter_code
_entity_poly.pdbx_strand_id
1 'polypeptide(L)' 'MRIVIDTNVFVSALISPSGKPASVLNLALGGSIVPVADALIFAEYFDV' A
#
# COMPACT_ATOMS: atom_id res chain seq x y z
N MET A 1 -13.98 -1.16 -4.32
CA MET A 1 -13.90 -1.63 -2.91
C MET A 1 -12.90 -0.76 -2.15
N ARG A 2 -13.24 -0.27 -0.95
CA ARG A 2 -12.33 0.58 -0.14
C ARG A 2 -11.53 -0.30 0.81
N ILE A 3 -10.21 -0.11 0.87
CA ILE A 3 -9.32 -0.97 1.65
C ILE A 3 -8.19 -0.12 2.24
N VAL A 4 -7.84 -0.37 3.49
CA VAL A 4 -6.61 0.20 4.07
C VAL A 4 -5.43 -0.62 3.56
N ILE A 5 -4.47 0.05 2.92
CA ILE A 5 -3.19 -0.55 2.57
C ILE A 5 -2.22 -0.23 3.70
N ASP A 6 -1.77 -1.27 4.40
CA ASP A 6 -0.74 -1.18 5.43
C ASP A 6 0.58 -0.65 4.82
N THR A 7 1.33 0.13 5.60
CA THR A 7 2.63 0.66 5.23
C THR A 7 3.61 -0.46 4.83
N ASN A 8 3.58 -1.61 5.52
CA ASN A 8 4.44 -2.75 5.19
C ASN A 8 4.14 -3.35 3.82
N VAL A 9 2.87 -3.36 3.41
CA VAL A 9 2.48 -3.82 2.06
C VAL A 9 3.00 -2.84 1.02
N PHE A 10 2.92 -1.52 1.29
CA PHE A 10 3.46 -0.49 0.43
C PHE A 10 4.98 -0.61 0.27
N VAL A 11 5.72 -0.72 1.39
CA VAL A 11 7.18 -0.86 1.41
C VAL A 11 7.62 -2.15 0.71
N SER A 12 7.01 -3.28 1.06
CA SER A 12 7.35 -4.57 0.47
C SER A 12 7.15 -4.59 -1.05
N ALA A 13 6.14 -3.87 -1.54
CA ALA A 13 5.89 -3.74 -2.97
C ALA A 13 6.95 -2.93 -3.71
N LEU A 14 7.51 -1.90 -3.06
CA LEU A 14 8.63 -1.13 -3.62
C LEU A 14 9.93 -1.94 -3.62
N ILE A 15 10.18 -2.73 -2.57
CA ILE A 15 11.37 -3.60 -2.47
C ILE A 15 11.29 -4.76 -3.46
N SER A 16 10.11 -5.35 -3.66
CA SER A 16 9.89 -6.47 -4.58
C SER A 16 8.75 -6.18 -5.57
N PRO A 17 9.05 -5.54 -6.72
CA PRO A 17 8.05 -5.13 -7.71
C PRO A 17 7.29 -6.29 -8.38
N SER A 18 7.82 -7.51 -8.31
CA SER A 18 7.18 -8.73 -8.81
C SER A 18 6.46 -9.54 -7.72
N GLY A 19 6.46 -9.06 -6.46
CA GLY A 19 5.86 -9.75 -5.33
C GLY A 19 4.33 -9.60 -5.25
N LYS A 20 3.72 -10.41 -4.38
CA LYS A 20 2.29 -10.29 -4.04
C LYS A 20 1.90 -8.86 -3.56
N PRO A 21 2.71 -8.15 -2.76
CA PRO A 21 2.41 -6.77 -2.37
C PRO A 21 2.32 -5.81 -3.57
N ALA A 22 3.20 -5.96 -4.56
CA ALA A 22 3.14 -5.16 -5.79
C ALA A 22 1.88 -5.44 -6.61
N SER A 23 1.39 -6.69 -6.59
CA SER A 23 0.10 -7.02 -7.21
C SER A 23 -1.07 -6.29 -6.54
N VAL A 24 -1.04 -6.10 -5.21
CA VAL A 24 -2.04 -5.29 -4.49
C VAL A 24 -1.98 -3.84 -4.93
N LEU A 25 -0.78 -3.24 -5.03
CA LEU A 25 -0.62 -1.88 -5.57
C LEU A 25 -1.11 -1.75 -7.01
N ASN A 26 -0.83 -2.75 -7.86
CA ASN A 26 -1.31 -2.74 -9.25
C ASN A 26 -2.84 -2.76 -9.34
N LEU A 27 -3.53 -3.46 -8.44
CA LEU A 27 -5.00 -3.40 -8.35
C LEU A 27 -5.50 -2.00 -7.95
N ALA A 28 -4.76 -1.30 -7.09
CA ALA A 28 -5.08 0.07 -6.69
C ALA A 28 -4.84 1.05 -7.85
N LEU A 29 -3.70 0.96 -8.52
CA LEU A 29 -3.35 1.77 -9.69
C LEU A 29 -4.30 1.52 -10.86
N GLY A 30 -4.74 0.27 -11.04
CA GLY A 30 -5.76 -0.11 -12.02
C GLY A 30 -7.19 0.24 -11.62
N GLY A 31 -7.41 0.90 -10.48
CA GLY A 31 -8.73 1.34 -10.02
C GLY A 31 -9.67 0.24 -9.53
N SER A 32 -9.22 -1.02 -9.45
CA SER A 32 -10.01 -2.15 -8.95
C SER A 32 -10.28 -2.03 -7.45
N ILE A 33 -9.34 -1.42 -6.72
CA ILE A 33 -9.48 -1.09 -5.30
C ILE A 33 -9.17 0.39 -5.09
N VAL A 34 -9.84 0.99 -4.11
CA VAL A 34 -9.60 2.38 -3.70
C VAL A 34 -8.84 2.33 -2.38
N PRO A 35 -7.54 2.68 -2.37
CA PRO A 35 -6.79 2.76 -1.13
C PRO A 35 -7.37 3.85 -0.25
N VAL A 36 -7.61 3.51 1.00
CA VAL A 36 -7.95 4.45 2.06
C VAL A 36 -6.72 4.56 2.93
N ALA A 37 -6.16 5.75 3.00
CA ALA A 37 -5.04 6.05 3.87
C ALA A 37 -5.50 7.09 4.89
N ASP A 38 -5.19 6.82 6.15
CA ASP A 38 -5.27 7.82 7.21
C ASP A 38 -3.86 8.40 7.43
N ALA A 39 -3.76 9.71 7.62
CA ALA A 39 -2.47 10.37 7.84
C ALA A 39 -1.75 9.82 9.09
N LEU A 40 -2.49 9.32 10.08
CA LEU A 40 -1.94 8.68 11.28
C LEU A 40 -1.30 7.32 10.98
N ILE A 41 -1.77 6.58 9.97
CA ILE A 41 -1.15 5.32 9.53
C ILE A 41 0.15 5.59 8.77
N PHE A 42 0.22 6.68 8.00
CA PHE A 42 1.46 7.11 7.34
C PHE A 42 2.47 7.75 8.30
N ALA A 43 2.02 8.28 9.44
CA ALA A 43 2.92 8.91 10.41
C ALA A 43 3.92 7.93 11.04
N GLU A 44 3.57 6.63 11.17
CA GLU A 44 4.51 5.57 11.57
C GLU A 44 5.73 5.45 10.64
N TYR A 45 5.62 5.92 9.39
CA TYR A 45 6.70 5.86 8.42
C TYR A 45 7.85 6.85 8.70
N PHE A 46 7.60 7.93 9.45
CA PHE A 46 8.60 8.96 9.74
C PHE A 46 9.27 8.77 11.10
N ASP A 47 8.83 7.80 11.90
CA ASP A 47 9.31 7.55 13.27
C ASP A 47 10.32 6.41 13.36
N VAL A 48 10.83 5.92 12.22
CA VAL A 48 11.83 4.85 12.08
C VAL A 48 13.01 5.26 11.20
#